data_AF-A0A7X4DRV9-F1
#
_entry.id   AF-A0A7X4DRV9-F1
#
_cell.length_a   1.000
_cell.length_b   1.000
_cell.length_c   1.000
_cell.angle_alpha   90.00
_cell.angle_beta   90.00
_cell.angle_gamma   90.00
#
_symmetry.space_group_name_H-M   'P 1'
#
loop_
_entity.id
_entity.type
_entity.pdbx_description
1 polymer ?
#
loop_
_entity_poly.entity_id
_entity_poly.type
_entity_poly.pdbx_seq_one_letter_code
_entity_poly.pdbx_strand_id
1 'polypeptide(L)' 'HFYWEDEGRLSDAPADELEIRRLPGAPDGAEISKVDVVIRLRRT' A
#
# COMPACT_ATOMS: atom_id res chain seq x y z
N HIS A 1 2.37 2.04 4.01
CA HIS A 1 3.31 1.68 5.10
C HIS A 1 4.36 0.69 4.59
N PHE A 2 5.55 0.68 5.20
CA PHE A 2 6.52 -0.40 5.06
C PHE A 2 6.30 -1.47 6.13
N TYR A 3 6.37 -2.73 5.74
CA TYR A 3 6.35 -3.89 6.63
C TYR A 3 7.68 -4.63 6.54
N TRP A 4 8.43 -4.67 7.63
CA TRP A 4 9.72 -5.35 7.77
C TRP A 4 9.48 -6.82 8.12
N GLU A 5 9.68 -7.73 7.17
CA GLU A 5 9.27 -9.13 7.34
C GLU A 5 10.07 -9.88 8.41
N ASP A 6 11.33 -9.50 8.62
CA ASP A 6 12.21 -10.10 9.62
C ASP A 6 11.90 -9.63 11.05
N GLU A 7 11.39 -8.41 11.21
CA GLU A 7 11.07 -7.81 12.51
C GLU A 7 9.57 -7.86 12.86
N GLY A 8 8.70 -8.17 11.89
CA GLY A 8 7.25 -8.08 12.07
C GLY A 8 6.76 -6.67 12.37
N ARG A 9 7.51 -5.65 11.93
CA ARG A 9 7.30 -4.25 12.31
C ARG A 9 6.80 -3.40 11.16
N LEU A 10 5.92 -2.44 11.46
CA LEU A 10 5.50 -1.39 10.52
C LEU A 10 6.29 -0.11 10.72
N SER A 11 6.58 0.58 9.62
CA SER A 11 7.01 1.97 9.62
C SER A 11 6.25 2.76 8.54
N ASP A 12 6.19 4.07 8.71
CA ASP A 12 5.56 4.91 7.69
C ASP A 12 6.41 4.95 6.42
N ALA A 13 5.71 4.85 5.30
CA ALA A 13 6.29 5.07 3.99
C ALA A 13 5.95 6.51 3.58
N PRO A 14 6.93 7.31 3.12
CA PRO A 14 6.68 8.68 2.68
C PRO A 14 5.62 8.70 1.57
N ALA A 15 4.55 9.48 1.76
CA ALA A 15 3.43 9.51 0.82
C ALA A 15 3.78 10.26 -0.47
N ASP A 16 4.72 11.20 -0.40
CA ASP A 16 5.25 11.99 -1.51
C ASP A 16 6.11 11.18 -2.48
N GLU A 17 6.60 10.00 -2.07
CA GLU A 17 7.34 9.08 -2.92
C GLU A 17 6.45 8.06 -3.66
N LEU A 18 5.13 8.04 -3.39
CA LEU A 18 4.18 7.06 -3.94
C LEU A 18 3.18 7.69 -4.92
N GLU A 19 3.25 7.30 -6.19
CA GLU A 19 2.28 7.68 -7.23
C GLU A 19 1.43 6.47 -7.67
N ILE A 20 0.11 6.55 -7.46
CA ILE A 20 -0.85 5.58 -8.03
C ILE A 20 -1.38 6.13 -9.37
N ARG A 21 -0.80 5.67 -10.49
CA ARG A 21 -1.17 6.16 -11.83
C ARG A 21 -2.59 5.79 -12.28
N ARG A 22 -3.10 4.65 -11.82
CA ARG A 22 -4.44 4.17 -12.17
C ARG A 22 -4.94 3.20 -11.10
N LEU A 23 -6.18 3.38 -10.68
CA LEU A 23 -6.95 2.39 -9.94
C LEU A 23 -7.85 1.60 -10.90
N PRO A 24 -8.14 0.32 -10.64
CA PRO A 24 -9.20 -0.38 -11.35
C PRO A 24 -10.54 0.30 -11.09
N GLY A 25 -11.49 0.15 -12.03
CA GLY A 25 -12.86 0.57 -11.78
C GLY A 25 -13.49 -0.27 -10.67
N ALA A 26 -14.37 0.33 -9.87
CA ALA A 26 -15.22 -0.43 -8.98
C ALA A 26 -16.10 -1.39 -9.80
N PRO A 27 -16.32 -2.63 -9.34
CA PRO A 27 -17.29 -3.53 -9.97
C PRO A 27 -18.73 -2.96 -9.85
N ASP A 28 -19.65 -3.46 -10.67
CA ASP A 28 -21.03 -2.98 -10.69
C ASP A 28 -21.70 -3.02 -9.31
N GLY A 29 -22.35 -1.91 -8.94
CA GLY A 29 -23.03 -1.75 -7.66
C GLY A 29 -22.10 -1.50 -6.47
N ALA A 30 -20.80 -1.26 -6.69
CA ALA A 30 -19.83 -0.97 -5.63
C ALA A 30 -19.16 0.41 -5.82
N GLU A 31 -18.65 0.95 -4.71
CA GLU A 31 -17.77 2.12 -4.69
C GLU A 31 -16.43 1.77 -4.02
N ILE A 32 -15.36 2.43 -4.43
CA ILE A 32 -14.06 2.30 -3.76
C ILE A 32 -14.08 3.21 -2.53
N SER A 33 -14.21 2.62 -1.33
CA SER A 33 -14.23 3.38 -0.07
C SER A 33 -12.83 3.76 0.44
N LYS A 34 -11.82 2.93 0.16
CA LYS A 34 -10.44 3.13 0.61
C LYS A 34 -9.44 2.32 -0.23
N VAL A 35 -8.22 2.83 -0.34
CA VAL A 35 -7.05 2.10 -0.86
C VAL A 35 -5.95 2.12 0.20
N ASP A 36 -5.53 0.94 0.65
CA ASP A 36 -4.43 0.77 1.60
C ASP A 36 -3.25 0.09 0.91
N VAL A 37 -2.06 0.69 1.01
CA VAL A 37 -0.83 0.17 0.40
C VAL A 37 0.16 -0.27 1.48
N VAL A 38 0.58 -1.53 1.41
CA VAL A 38 1.63 -2.11 2.26
C VAL A 38 2.76 -2.62 1.37
N ILE A 39 3.96 -2.07 1.59
CA ILE A 39 5.18 -2.45 0.88
C ILE A 39 5.99 -3.35 1.80
N ARG A 40 6.26 -4.59 1.38
CA ARG A 40 7.01 -5.56 2.19
C ARG A 40 8.50 -5.45 1.89
N LEU A 41 9.29 -5.34 2.95
CA LEU A 41 10.74 -5.23 2.90
C LEU A 41 11.37 -6.51 3.45
N ARG A 42 12.35 -7.04 2.71
CA ARG A 42 13.20 -8.15 3.12
C ARG A 42 14.66 -7.70 3.00
N ARG A 43 15.46 -7.98 4.03
CA ARG A 43 16.92 -7.72 3.98
C ARG A 43 17.60 -8.65 2.97
N THR A 44 18.54 -8.08 2.22
CA THR A 44 19.46 -8.80 1.32
C THR A 44 20.70 -9.28 2.06
#